data_AF-A0A1C6Q987-F1
#
_entry.id   AF-A0A1C6Q987-F1
#
_cell.length_a   1.000
_cell.length_b   1.000
_cell.length_c   1.000
_cell.angle_alpha   90.00
_cell.angle_beta   90.00
_cell.angle_gamma   90.00
#
_symmetry.space_group_name_H-M   'P 1'
#
loop_
_entity.id
_entity.type
_entity.pdbx_description
1 polymer ?
#
loop_
_entity_poly.entity_id
_entity_poly.type
_entity_poly.pdbx_seq_one_letter_code
_entity_poly.pdbx_strand_id
1 'polypeptide(L)'
;MTTASGRTVQVGDVRLGRGSRVRLRPRQSADVLDLALTGRTAEVDAVEEDLEGRVHVVVTLDGDDGRDFRTGLGHRFFFTPEEVEPVGPGPAGPRILVAGVGNIFMADDAFGPEVVSAMRGRALPEGVHVADFGIRGMDLAYRLTEGYDVAVLVDAAPRGKEPGTVHLIDPGPPGTPDTAECALPQAHGMNPVQVLALARQLADGTQDLPRVLVLGCEPSVRMRGDEPDVVVGLSDPVRAAVPVAADMLESLTGELLRDPHRDLSRPAVGR
;
A
#
# COMPACT_ATOMS: atom_id res chain seq x y z
N MET A 1 23.52 -0.11 -8.00
CA MET A 1 22.79 0.18 -6.75
C MET A 1 21.79 -0.94 -6.57
N THR A 2 21.91 -1.70 -5.49
CA THR A 2 20.94 -2.74 -5.17
C THR A 2 19.97 -2.14 -4.16
N THR A 3 18.74 -1.89 -4.60
CA THR A 3 17.63 -1.40 -3.78
C THR A 3 17.08 -2.56 -2.97
N ALA A 4 17.61 -2.77 -1.77
CA ALA A 4 16.96 -3.65 -0.79
C ALA A 4 15.87 -2.82 -0.09
N SER A 5 14.59 -3.20 -0.24
CA SER A 5 13.52 -2.56 0.53
C SER A 5 13.76 -2.77 2.02
N GLY A 6 13.50 -1.74 2.83
CA GLY A 6 13.64 -1.80 4.30
C GLY A 6 15.05 -1.55 4.85
N ARG A 7 16.03 -1.18 4.02
CA ARG A 7 17.36 -0.79 4.52
C ARG A 7 17.28 0.48 5.37
N THR A 8 18.06 0.51 6.45
CA THR A 8 18.18 1.65 7.36
C THR A 8 19.64 2.01 7.61
N VAL A 9 19.89 3.25 8.03
CA VAL A 9 21.21 3.74 8.41
C VAL A 9 21.13 4.52 9.73
N GLN A 10 22.16 4.39 10.57
CA GLN A 10 22.24 5.13 11.83
C GLN A 10 22.82 6.53 11.57
N VAL A 11 22.12 7.58 11.99
CA VAL A 11 22.59 8.98 11.96
C VAL A 11 22.40 9.59 13.35
N GLY A 12 23.52 9.79 14.06
CA GLY A 12 23.48 10.09 15.49
C GLY A 12 22.77 8.97 16.27
N ASP A 13 21.81 9.35 17.12
CA ASP A 13 21.00 8.40 17.90
C ASP A 13 19.74 7.91 17.16
N VAL A 14 19.51 8.40 15.94
CA VAL A 14 18.30 8.10 15.16
C VAL A 14 18.63 7.16 14.02
N ARG A 15 17.84 6.11 13.88
CA ARG A 15 17.88 5.24 12.71
C ARG A 15 17.02 5.85 11.60
N LEU A 16 17.63 6.21 10.48
CA LEU A 16 16.93 6.67 9.30
C LEU A 16 16.60 5.48 8.40
N GLY A 17 15.38 5.46 7.90
CA GLY A 17 14.92 4.60 6.82
C GLY A 17 13.89 5.32 5.97
N ARG A 18 13.22 4.58 5.10
CA ARG A 18 12.11 5.13 4.31
C ARG A 18 11.07 5.86 5.16
N GLY A 19 10.58 6.98 4.63
CA GLY A 19 9.63 7.91 5.26
C GLY A 19 10.20 8.74 6.43
N SER A 20 11.46 8.53 6.84
CA SER A 20 12.09 9.43 7.82
C SER A 20 12.08 10.85 7.28
N ARG A 21 11.92 11.82 8.16
CA ARG A 21 12.12 13.24 7.82
C ARG A 21 13.55 13.65 8.13
N VAL A 22 14.19 14.30 7.16
CA VAL A 22 15.56 14.80 7.32
C VAL A 22 15.66 16.27 6.91
N ARG A 23 16.65 16.96 7.48
CA ARG A 23 17.11 18.28 7.09
C ARG A 23 18.44 18.12 6.37
N LEU A 24 18.56 18.72 5.20
CA LEU A 24 19.73 18.55 4.34
C LEU A 24 20.87 19.47 4.78
N ARG A 25 22.09 18.91 4.86
CA ARG A 25 23.36 19.58 5.19
C ARG A 25 24.48 19.09 4.24
N PRO A 26 24.42 19.42 2.94
CA PRO A 26 25.44 19.00 1.96
C PRO A 26 26.85 19.42 2.40
N ARG A 27 27.87 18.55 2.25
CA ARG A 27 29.26 18.79 2.72
C ARG A 27 30.25 19.06 1.59
N GLN A 28 29.96 18.68 0.34
CA GLN A 28 30.90 18.82 -0.78
C GLN A 28 30.58 20.01 -1.72
N SER A 29 31.24 21.14 -1.43
CA SER A 29 31.61 22.24 -2.33
C SER A 29 30.52 22.97 -3.15
N ALA A 30 30.15 24.15 -2.66
CA ALA A 30 30.04 25.42 -3.40
C ALA A 30 29.27 25.49 -4.75
N ASP A 31 28.40 24.54 -5.08
CA ASP A 31 27.51 24.65 -6.23
C ASP A 31 26.19 25.34 -5.83
N VAL A 32 25.61 26.11 -6.76
CA VAL A 32 24.35 26.86 -6.53
C VAL A 32 23.22 25.95 -6.03
N LEU A 33 23.26 24.68 -6.42
CA LEU A 33 22.29 23.67 -5.98
C LEU A 33 22.40 23.37 -4.48
N ASP A 34 23.60 23.24 -3.93
CA ASP A 34 23.81 22.96 -2.50
C ASP A 34 23.32 24.10 -1.61
N LEU A 35 23.55 25.34 -2.04
CA LEU A 35 23.01 26.53 -1.35
C LEU A 35 21.48 26.53 -1.34
N ALA A 36 20.84 26.06 -2.41
CA ALA A 36 19.39 25.98 -2.49
C ALA A 36 18.80 24.83 -1.65
N LEU A 37 19.55 23.74 -1.47
CA LEU A 37 19.12 22.56 -0.72
C LEU A 37 19.42 22.66 0.78
N THR A 38 20.44 23.42 1.18
CA THR A 38 20.86 23.55 2.58
C THR A 38 19.70 23.99 3.47
N GLY A 39 19.45 23.21 4.53
CA GLY A 39 18.41 23.50 5.52
C GLY A 39 16.99 23.15 5.08
N ARG A 40 16.75 22.75 3.82
CA ARG A 40 15.45 22.21 3.37
C ARG A 40 15.14 20.91 4.10
N THR A 41 13.84 20.65 4.29
CA THR A 41 13.35 19.36 4.78
C THR A 41 12.95 18.47 3.62
N ALA A 42 13.15 17.17 3.80
CA ALA A 42 12.88 16.15 2.82
C ALA A 42 12.39 14.87 3.49
N GLU A 43 11.68 14.04 2.72
CA GLU A 43 11.30 12.68 3.10
C GLU A 43 12.30 11.69 2.49
N VAL A 44 12.78 10.75 3.29
CA VAL A 44 13.66 9.67 2.82
C VAL A 44 12.84 8.69 2.00
N ASP A 45 13.13 8.56 0.71
CA ASP A 45 12.49 7.57 -0.17
C ASP A 45 13.08 6.17 0.07
N ALA A 46 14.41 6.10 0.22
CA ALA A 46 15.15 4.86 0.40
C ALA A 46 16.55 5.09 1.02
N VAL A 47 17.15 4.01 1.52
CA VAL A 47 18.58 3.96 1.87
C VAL A 47 19.22 2.92 0.97
N GLU A 48 20.18 3.35 0.14
CA GLU A 48 20.77 2.52 -0.90
C GLU A 48 22.28 2.34 -0.68
N GLU A 49 22.85 1.25 -1.22
CA GLU A 49 24.29 1.01 -1.25
C GLU A 49 24.76 0.96 -2.71
N ASP A 50 25.83 1.70 -3.02
CA ASP A 50 26.47 1.64 -4.34
C ASP A 50 27.35 0.38 -4.50
N LEU A 51 27.95 0.21 -5.67
CA LEU A 51 28.82 -0.95 -5.95
C LEU A 51 30.13 -0.93 -5.16
N GLU A 52 30.49 0.21 -4.57
CA GLU A 52 31.68 0.40 -3.73
C GLU A 52 31.39 0.21 -2.24
N GLY A 53 30.13 -0.08 -1.88
CA GLY A 53 29.70 -0.24 -0.50
C GLY A 53 29.33 1.05 0.23
N ARG A 54 29.24 2.19 -0.48
CA ARG A 54 28.87 3.47 0.13
C ARG A 54 27.36 3.59 0.25
N VAL A 55 26.93 3.97 1.45
CA VAL A 55 25.52 4.17 1.77
C VAL A 55 25.07 5.58 1.36
N HIS A 56 23.95 5.66 0.67
CA HIS A 56 23.30 6.87 0.24
C HIS A 56 21.87 6.93 0.79
N VAL A 57 21.49 8.08 1.35
CA VAL A 57 20.13 8.42 1.76
C VAL A 57 19.48 9.14 0.57
N VAL A 58 18.49 8.49 -0.03
CA VAL A 58 17.74 9.01 -1.17
C VAL A 58 16.52 9.76 -0.64
N VAL A 59 16.34 11.00 -1.06
CA VAL A 59 15.29 11.88 -0.52
C VAL A 59 14.52 12.62 -1.60
N THR A 60 13.24 12.90 -1.32
CA THR A 60 12.39 13.84 -2.07
C THR A 60 12.10 15.07 -1.21
N LEU A 61 12.28 16.27 -1.77
CA LEU A 61 12.07 17.53 -1.06
C LEU A 61 10.61 17.75 -0.67
N ASP A 62 10.40 18.38 0.49
CA ASP A 62 9.08 18.84 0.88
C ASP A 62 8.61 19.98 -0.04
N GLY A 63 7.38 19.84 -0.56
CA GLY A 63 6.77 20.81 -1.48
C GLY A 63 7.36 20.80 -2.88
N ASP A 64 8.03 19.72 -3.30
CA ASP A 64 8.37 19.51 -4.71
C ASP A 64 7.11 19.14 -5.51
N ASP A 65 6.68 20.06 -6.38
CA ASP A 65 5.53 19.92 -7.30
C ASP A 65 5.73 18.76 -8.29
N GLY A 66 6.92 18.15 -8.33
CA GLY A 66 7.23 16.90 -9.02
C GLY A 66 6.54 15.65 -8.47
N ARG A 67 5.76 15.72 -7.38
CA ARG A 67 4.74 14.69 -7.04
C ARG A 67 3.55 14.78 -8.00
N ASP A 68 3.83 14.76 -9.30
CA ASP A 68 2.82 14.78 -10.34
C ASP A 68 2.25 13.36 -10.49
N PHE A 69 0.93 13.26 -10.54
CA PHE A 69 0.14 12.02 -10.55
C PHE A 69 0.46 11.06 -11.73
N ARG A 70 1.36 11.45 -12.64
CA ARG A 70 1.63 10.78 -13.92
C ARG A 70 2.94 10.01 -13.98
N THR A 71 3.93 10.31 -13.13
CA THR A 71 5.26 9.64 -13.17
C THR A 71 5.69 9.06 -11.83
N GLY A 72 5.15 9.54 -10.71
CA GLY A 72 5.53 9.07 -9.37
C GLY A 72 6.98 9.38 -8.96
N LEU A 73 7.68 10.23 -9.71
CA LEU A 73 9.09 10.53 -9.53
C LEU A 73 9.27 12.03 -9.29
N GLY A 74 9.24 12.44 -8.02
CA GLY A 74 9.83 13.72 -7.61
C GLY A 74 11.35 13.72 -7.87
N HIS A 75 11.98 14.89 -7.81
CA HIS A 75 13.44 14.94 -7.96
C HIS A 75 14.09 14.24 -6.76
N ARG A 76 14.70 13.07 -7.01
CA ARG A 76 15.45 12.33 -6.00
C ARG A 76 16.85 12.90 -5.84
N PHE A 77 17.19 13.27 -4.62
CA PHE A 77 18.52 13.72 -4.25
C PHE A 77 19.21 12.63 -3.42
N PHE A 78 20.52 12.52 -3.56
CA PHE A 78 21.34 11.50 -2.92
C PHE A 78 22.32 12.18 -1.98
N PHE A 79 22.30 11.78 -0.72
CA PHE A 79 23.17 12.33 0.31
C PHE A 79 23.88 11.21 1.05
N THR A 80 25.09 11.46 1.53
CA THR A 80 25.69 10.56 2.53
C THR A 80 24.97 10.71 3.88
N PRO A 81 25.04 9.71 4.79
CA PRO A 81 24.44 9.81 6.12
C PRO A 81 24.96 10.99 6.95
N GLU A 82 26.14 11.51 6.60
CA GLU A 82 26.77 12.67 7.24
C GLU A 82 26.21 14.03 6.77
N GLU A 83 25.49 14.03 5.65
CA GLU A 83 24.92 15.22 4.99
C GLU A 83 23.43 15.41 5.29
N VAL A 84 22.89 14.61 6.20
CA VAL A 84 21.49 14.70 6.62
C VAL A 84 21.39 14.74 8.14
N GLU A 85 20.40 15.46 8.63
CA GLU A 85 20.06 15.54 10.05
C GLU A 85 18.61 15.08 10.25
N PRO A 86 18.33 14.13 11.18
CA PRO A 86 16.96 13.70 11.46
C PRO A 86 16.05 14.85 11.96
N VAL A 87 14.81 14.92 11.49
CA VAL A 87 13.79 15.93 11.87
C VAL A 87 12.59 15.30 12.59
N GLY A 88 12.82 14.21 13.31
CA GLY A 88 11.77 13.48 14.01
C GLY A 88 12.23 12.11 14.47
N PRO A 89 11.33 11.33 15.10
CA PRO A 89 11.62 9.94 15.44
C PRO A 89 11.81 9.13 14.14
N GLY A 90 12.77 8.20 14.18
CA GLY A 90 13.34 7.35 13.11
C GLY A 90 12.62 7.16 11.77
N PRO A 91 12.55 5.93 11.20
CA PRO A 91 11.82 5.70 9.95
C PRO A 91 10.34 6.01 10.17
N ALA A 92 9.65 6.44 9.11
CA ALA A 92 8.20 6.35 9.16
C ALA A 92 7.83 4.89 9.40
N GLY A 93 6.82 4.66 10.23
CA GLY A 93 6.28 3.32 10.43
C GLY A 93 5.84 2.71 9.09
N PRO A 94 5.49 1.42 9.10
CA PRO A 94 5.01 0.73 7.91
C PRO A 94 3.90 1.50 7.17
N ARG A 95 3.91 1.42 5.85
CA ARG A 95 2.88 2.01 4.98
C ARG A 95 1.91 0.93 4.52
N ILE A 96 0.64 1.18 4.76
CA ILE A 96 -0.44 0.26 4.40
C ILE A 96 -1.37 0.92 3.39
N LEU A 97 -1.65 0.23 2.29
CA LEU A 97 -2.69 0.59 1.34
C LEU A 97 -3.95 -0.23 1.64
N VAL A 98 -5.09 0.43 1.79
CA VAL A 98 -6.42 -0.21 1.73
C VAL A 98 -7.05 0.20 0.40
N ALA A 99 -7.26 -0.78 -0.47
CA ALA A 99 -7.73 -0.57 -1.84
C ALA A 99 -9.15 -1.17 -1.98
N GLY A 100 -10.15 -0.30 -2.15
CA GLY A 100 -11.50 -0.72 -2.51
C GLY A 100 -11.57 -1.11 -3.97
N VAL A 101 -12.04 -2.32 -4.23
CA VAL A 101 -12.10 -2.96 -5.53
C VAL A 101 -13.56 -3.37 -5.77
N GLY A 102 -14.04 -3.17 -7.00
CA GLY A 102 -15.37 -3.61 -7.41
C GLY A 102 -16.15 -2.59 -8.23
N ASN A 103 -17.29 -2.99 -8.76
CA ASN A 103 -18.13 -2.17 -9.63
C ASN A 103 -19.43 -1.75 -8.95
N ILE A 104 -19.58 -0.45 -8.70
CA ILE A 104 -20.77 0.14 -8.06
C ILE A 104 -22.07 -0.08 -8.85
N PHE A 105 -21.97 -0.41 -10.14
CA PHE A 105 -23.11 -0.68 -11.02
C PHE A 105 -23.53 -2.17 -11.01
N MET A 106 -22.86 -3.02 -10.24
CA MET A 106 -23.05 -4.48 -10.23
C MET A 106 -23.42 -5.03 -8.84
N ALA A 107 -24.49 -4.51 -8.25
CA ALA A 107 -25.08 -4.95 -7.00
C ALA A 107 -24.04 -5.04 -5.85
N ASP A 108 -23.86 -6.24 -5.30
CA ASP A 108 -22.93 -6.49 -4.18
C ASP A 108 -21.45 -6.34 -4.56
N ASP A 109 -21.13 -6.26 -5.85
CA ASP A 109 -19.78 -5.92 -6.33
C ASP A 109 -19.39 -4.48 -5.93
N ALA A 110 -20.35 -3.66 -5.48
CA ALA A 110 -20.08 -2.35 -4.89
C ALA A 110 -19.43 -2.41 -3.48
N PHE A 111 -19.25 -3.61 -2.91
CA PHE A 111 -18.79 -3.78 -1.52
C PHE A 111 -17.47 -3.03 -1.22
N GLY A 112 -16.44 -3.17 -2.06
CA GLY A 112 -15.15 -2.51 -1.86
C GLY A 112 -15.25 -0.98 -1.79
N PRO A 113 -15.83 -0.30 -2.81
CA PRO A 113 -16.10 1.13 -2.78
C PRO A 113 -16.93 1.59 -1.57
N GLU A 114 -17.95 0.84 -1.16
CA GLU A 114 -18.79 1.16 -0.01
C GLU A 114 -18.02 1.07 1.32
N VAL A 115 -17.13 0.09 1.48
CA VAL A 115 -16.23 -0.01 2.65
C VAL A 115 -15.22 1.13 2.67
N VAL A 116 -14.62 1.49 1.53
CA VAL A 116 -13.72 2.64 1.43
C VAL A 116 -14.44 3.94 1.80
N SER A 117 -15.67 4.12 1.33
CA SER A 117 -16.52 5.25 1.68
C SER A 117 -16.73 5.33 3.20
N ALA A 118 -17.05 4.20 3.84
CA ALA A 118 -17.21 4.11 5.30
C ALA A 118 -15.91 4.42 6.07
N MET A 119 -14.75 4.01 5.54
CA MET A 119 -13.42 4.28 6.14
C MET A 119 -13.01 5.76 6.04
N ARG A 120 -13.39 6.46 4.97
CA ARG A 120 -13.08 7.91 4.78
C ARG A 120 -13.72 8.79 5.84
N GLY A 121 -14.77 8.33 6.51
CA GLY A 121 -15.40 9.03 7.63
C GLY A 121 -14.67 8.91 8.97
N ARG A 122 -13.56 8.17 9.03
CA ARG A 122 -12.82 7.85 10.27
C ARG A 122 -11.47 8.56 10.32
N ALA A 123 -10.94 8.77 11.54
CA ALA A 123 -9.56 9.19 11.73
C ALA A 123 -8.63 8.00 11.51
N LEU A 124 -7.80 8.05 10.47
CA LEU A 124 -6.88 6.98 10.13
C LEU A 124 -5.49 7.24 10.74
N PRO A 125 -4.80 6.22 11.25
CA PRO A 125 -3.43 6.36 11.72
C PRO A 125 -2.50 6.84 10.60
N GLU A 126 -1.44 7.56 10.97
CA GLU A 126 -0.35 7.89 10.05
C GLU A 126 0.26 6.60 9.48
N GLY A 127 0.43 6.55 8.15
CA GLY A 127 0.87 5.36 7.42
C GLY A 127 -0.24 4.52 6.78
N VAL A 128 -1.52 4.77 7.09
CA VAL A 128 -2.66 4.08 6.44
C VAL A 128 -3.25 4.94 5.33
N HIS A 129 -3.24 4.43 4.10
CA HIS A 129 -3.74 5.11 2.92
C HIS A 129 -4.95 4.34 2.38
N VAL A 130 -6.11 4.99 2.32
CA VAL A 130 -7.35 4.36 1.84
C VAL A 130 -7.74 4.97 0.50
N ALA A 131 -7.94 4.15 -0.52
CA ALA A 131 -8.33 4.60 -1.86
C ALA A 131 -9.34 3.67 -2.52
N ASP A 132 -10.24 4.27 -3.29
CA ASP A 132 -11.22 3.58 -4.12
C ASP A 132 -10.67 3.43 -5.54
N PHE A 133 -10.45 2.19 -5.96
CA PHE A 133 -9.98 1.88 -7.30
C PHE A 133 -11.13 1.53 -8.23
N GLY A 134 -12.32 1.21 -7.73
CA GLY A 134 -13.41 0.69 -8.54
C GLY A 134 -12.89 -0.44 -9.43
N ILE A 135 -13.05 -0.30 -10.74
CA ILE A 135 -12.55 -1.24 -11.76
C ILE A 135 -11.17 -0.91 -12.38
N ARG A 136 -10.41 0.00 -11.77
CA ARG A 136 -9.18 0.58 -12.35
C ARG A 136 -7.92 -0.23 -12.01
N GLY A 137 -7.83 -1.46 -12.52
CA GLY A 137 -6.73 -2.39 -12.22
C GLY A 137 -5.32 -1.88 -12.58
N MET A 138 -5.18 -1.04 -13.61
CA MET A 138 -3.89 -0.42 -13.98
C MET A 138 -3.42 0.59 -12.92
N ASP A 139 -4.32 1.47 -12.46
CA ASP A 139 -4.00 2.46 -11.42
C ASP A 139 -3.59 1.75 -10.12
N LEU A 140 -4.26 0.63 -9.79
CA LEU A 140 -3.88 -0.20 -8.65
C LEU A 140 -2.49 -0.80 -8.82
N ALA A 141 -2.14 -1.32 -10.00
CA ALA A 141 -0.82 -1.89 -10.26
C ALA A 141 0.31 -0.87 -10.03
N TYR A 142 0.15 0.36 -10.55
CA TYR A 142 1.10 1.44 -10.28
C TYR A 142 1.12 1.83 -8.80
N ARG A 143 -0.04 1.87 -8.13
CA ARG A 143 -0.09 2.20 -6.71
C ARG A 143 0.70 1.19 -5.86
N LEU A 144 0.66 -0.09 -6.22
CA LEU A 144 1.38 -1.14 -5.51
C LEU A 144 2.91 -1.01 -5.63
N THR A 145 3.43 -0.35 -6.67
CA THR A 145 4.88 -0.09 -6.83
C THR A 145 5.34 1.16 -6.09
N GLU A 146 4.43 1.94 -5.51
CA GLU A 146 4.78 3.09 -4.66
C GLU A 146 5.27 2.68 -3.26
N GLY A 147 5.61 1.39 -3.09
CA GLY A 147 6.37 0.85 -1.98
C GLY A 147 5.64 0.92 -0.64
N TYR A 148 4.43 0.38 -0.66
CA TYR A 148 3.73 -0.04 0.53
C TYR A 148 4.37 -1.31 1.09
N ASP A 149 4.30 -1.50 2.41
CA ASP A 149 4.70 -2.76 3.04
C ASP A 149 3.56 -3.79 2.95
N VAL A 150 2.31 -3.32 3.06
CA VAL A 150 1.12 -4.15 2.97
C VAL A 150 0.05 -3.47 2.12
N ALA A 151 -0.65 -4.25 1.30
CA ALA A 151 -1.85 -3.82 0.59
C ALA A 151 -3.02 -4.74 0.94
N VAL A 152 -4.10 -4.19 1.48
CA VAL A 152 -5.35 -4.88 1.77
C VAL A 152 -6.35 -4.55 0.68
N LEU A 153 -6.64 -5.51 -0.20
CA LEU A 153 -7.67 -5.39 -1.21
C LEU A 153 -9.02 -5.70 -0.58
N VAL A 154 -10.01 -4.84 -0.77
CA VAL A 154 -11.37 -5.01 -0.24
C VAL A 154 -12.30 -5.25 -1.41
N ASP A 155 -12.94 -6.42 -1.46
CA ASP A 155 -13.66 -6.89 -2.64
C ASP A 155 -14.85 -7.80 -2.28
N ALA A 156 -15.80 -7.93 -3.20
CA ALA A 156 -16.81 -8.99 -3.14
C ALA A 156 -16.17 -10.32 -3.57
N ALA A 157 -16.08 -11.27 -2.64
CA ALA A 157 -15.32 -12.50 -2.82
C ALA A 157 -16.20 -13.75 -2.62
N PRO A 158 -16.72 -14.34 -3.71
CA PRO A 158 -17.39 -15.64 -3.72
C PRO A 158 -16.64 -16.78 -3.06
N ARG A 159 -17.13 -17.34 -1.95
CA ARG A 159 -16.55 -18.55 -1.34
C ARG A 159 -17.57 -19.60 -0.89
N GLY A 160 -18.85 -19.39 -1.21
CA GLY A 160 -19.91 -20.32 -0.84
C GLY A 160 -20.24 -20.29 0.66
N LYS A 161 -19.97 -19.16 1.31
CA LYS A 161 -20.41 -18.87 2.68
C LYS A 161 -21.82 -18.27 2.67
N GLU A 162 -22.32 -17.90 3.84
CA GLU A 162 -23.57 -17.14 3.95
C GLU A 162 -23.34 -15.70 3.44
N PRO A 163 -24.25 -15.12 2.63
CA PRO A 163 -24.12 -13.74 2.17
C PRO A 163 -23.90 -12.76 3.31
N GLY A 164 -23.01 -11.77 3.10
CA GLY A 164 -22.57 -10.83 4.13
C GLY A 164 -21.43 -11.34 5.01
N THR A 165 -20.98 -12.60 4.85
CA THR A 165 -19.83 -13.12 5.59
C THR A 165 -18.55 -12.42 5.13
N VAL A 166 -17.95 -11.63 6.02
CA VAL A 166 -16.63 -11.02 5.82
C VAL A 166 -15.53 -11.98 6.26
N HIS A 167 -14.50 -12.12 5.43
CA HIS A 167 -13.37 -13.01 5.71
C HIS A 167 -12.06 -12.41 5.18
N LEU A 168 -10.96 -12.69 5.87
CA LEU A 168 -9.62 -12.31 5.43
C LEU A 168 -8.94 -13.49 4.74
N ILE A 169 -8.30 -13.22 3.61
CA ILE A 169 -7.50 -14.15 2.84
C ILE A 169 -6.07 -13.62 2.83
N ASP A 170 -5.16 -14.45 3.34
CA ASP A 170 -3.72 -14.27 3.14
C ASP A 170 -3.26 -15.28 2.08
N PRO A 171 -3.00 -14.84 0.84
CA PRO A 171 -2.50 -15.72 -0.23
C PRO A 171 -1.05 -16.19 0.03
N GLY A 172 -0.39 -15.69 1.07
CA GLY A 172 1.01 -15.99 1.35
C GLY A 172 1.97 -15.17 0.48
N PRO A 173 3.29 -15.41 0.61
CA PRO A 173 4.29 -14.64 -0.11
C PRO A 173 4.19 -14.88 -1.63
N PRO A 174 4.46 -13.84 -2.44
CA PRO A 174 4.46 -13.95 -3.90
C PRO A 174 5.45 -15.03 -4.37
N GLY A 175 4.96 -16.09 -5.05
CA GLY A 175 5.80 -17.13 -5.66
C GLY A 175 5.68 -18.54 -5.09
N THR A 176 4.83 -18.78 -4.10
CA THR A 176 4.50 -20.16 -3.67
C THR A 176 3.54 -20.81 -4.69
N PRO A 177 3.76 -22.06 -5.13
CA PRO A 177 2.94 -22.70 -6.17
C PRO A 177 1.44 -22.78 -5.84
N ASP A 178 1.05 -22.74 -4.57
CA ASP A 178 -0.35 -22.68 -4.11
C ASP A 178 -1.05 -21.33 -4.36
N THR A 179 -0.33 -20.26 -4.70
CA THR A 179 -0.93 -18.95 -5.07
C THR A 179 -1.70 -18.99 -6.40
N ALA A 180 -1.48 -20.01 -7.22
CA ALA A 180 -2.15 -20.16 -8.51
C ALA A 180 -3.56 -20.80 -8.40
N GLU A 181 -3.86 -21.52 -7.31
CA GLU A 181 -5.10 -22.31 -7.18
C GLU A 181 -5.96 -21.99 -5.94
N CYS A 182 -5.46 -21.24 -4.95
CA CYS A 182 -6.33 -20.59 -3.98
C CYS A 182 -7.10 -19.45 -4.67
N ALA A 183 -8.19 -19.81 -5.35
CA ALA A 183 -9.09 -18.96 -6.13
C ALA A 183 -9.17 -17.51 -5.61
N LEU A 184 -8.27 -16.67 -6.11
CA LEU A 184 -8.39 -15.22 -6.01
C LEU A 184 -9.63 -14.86 -6.86
N PRO A 185 -10.57 -14.06 -6.33
CA PRO A 185 -11.84 -13.80 -7.01
C PRO A 185 -11.62 -13.35 -8.45
N GLN A 186 -12.38 -13.93 -9.38
CA GLN A 186 -12.57 -13.32 -10.69
C GLN A 186 -13.59 -12.20 -10.51
N ALA A 187 -13.11 -10.98 -10.22
CA ALA A 187 -13.91 -9.77 -10.28
C ALA A 187 -13.86 -9.18 -11.71
N HIS A 188 -14.99 -8.64 -12.16
CA HIS A 188 -15.27 -8.21 -13.53
C HIS A 188 -14.22 -7.24 -14.12
N GLY A 189 -13.25 -7.79 -14.86
CA GLY A 189 -12.20 -7.01 -15.55
C GLY A 189 -10.99 -6.63 -14.68
N MET A 190 -10.94 -7.11 -13.43
CA MET A 190 -9.78 -7.00 -12.55
C MET A 190 -9.56 -8.34 -11.89
N ASN A 191 -8.71 -9.17 -12.49
CA ASN A 191 -8.19 -10.32 -11.76
C ASN A 191 -7.04 -9.82 -10.86
N PRO A 192 -7.13 -9.91 -9.52
CA PRO A 192 -6.06 -9.50 -8.63
C PRO A 192 -4.73 -10.17 -8.99
N VAL A 193 -4.76 -11.42 -9.47
CA VAL A 193 -3.58 -12.14 -9.99
C VAL A 193 -2.93 -11.39 -11.16
N GLN A 194 -3.72 -10.85 -12.09
CA GLN A 194 -3.21 -10.09 -13.24
C GLN A 194 -2.67 -8.73 -12.81
N VAL A 195 -3.32 -8.06 -11.86
CA VAL A 195 -2.82 -6.78 -11.29
C VAL A 195 -1.49 -6.99 -10.59
N LEU A 196 -1.38 -8.04 -9.77
CA LEU A 196 -0.13 -8.42 -9.11
C LEU A 196 0.96 -8.81 -10.11
N ALA A 197 0.63 -9.58 -11.15
CA ALA A 197 1.57 -9.97 -12.19
C ALA A 197 2.09 -8.74 -12.97
N LEU A 198 1.20 -7.80 -13.30
CA LEU A 198 1.55 -6.55 -13.93
C LEU A 198 2.42 -5.67 -13.00
N ALA A 199 2.07 -5.55 -11.72
CA ALA A 199 2.87 -4.80 -10.76
C ALA A 199 4.30 -5.38 -10.66
N ARG A 200 4.47 -6.70 -10.73
CA ARG A 200 5.80 -7.35 -10.79
C ARG A 200 6.57 -6.98 -12.05
N GLN A 201 5.90 -6.92 -13.19
CA GLN A 201 6.52 -6.48 -14.45
C GLN A 201 6.93 -5.01 -14.38
N LEU A 202 6.12 -4.15 -13.76
CA LEU A 202 6.38 -2.72 -13.62
C LEU A 202 7.47 -2.40 -12.58
N ALA A 203 7.61 -3.21 -11.54
CA ALA A 203 8.64 -3.04 -10.50
C ALA A 203 10.08 -3.31 -11.00
N ASP A 204 10.24 -3.83 -12.22
CA ASP A 204 11.51 -4.07 -12.93
C ASP A 204 12.57 -4.81 -12.08
N GLY A 205 12.13 -5.62 -11.11
CA GLY A 205 12.99 -6.37 -10.18
C GLY A 205 13.77 -5.51 -9.16
N THR A 206 13.53 -4.20 -9.11
CA THR A 206 14.25 -3.27 -8.21
C THR A 206 13.44 -2.86 -6.99
N GLN A 207 12.12 -3.08 -6.99
CA GLN A 207 11.26 -2.72 -5.88
C GLN A 207 10.53 -3.96 -5.34
N ASP A 208 10.58 -4.13 -4.02
CA ASP A 208 9.76 -5.14 -3.34
C ASP A 208 8.29 -4.71 -3.38
N LEU A 209 7.42 -5.61 -3.82
CA LEU A 209 5.98 -5.41 -3.77
C LEU A 209 5.45 -5.62 -2.34
N PRO A 210 4.35 -4.94 -1.97
CA PRO A 210 3.71 -5.16 -0.68
C PRO A 210 3.25 -6.61 -0.53
N ARG A 211 3.18 -7.07 0.73
CA ARG A 211 2.36 -8.23 1.08
C ARG A 211 0.90 -7.90 0.73
N VAL A 212 0.26 -8.74 -0.07
CA VAL A 212 -1.14 -8.52 -0.45
C VAL A 212 -2.04 -9.40 0.39
N LEU A 213 -3.05 -8.79 1.01
CA LEU A 213 -4.14 -9.43 1.72
C LEU A 213 -5.46 -9.11 1.01
N VAL A 214 -6.45 -9.97 1.13
CA VAL A 214 -7.80 -9.72 0.59
C VAL A 214 -8.82 -9.81 1.71
N LEU A 215 -9.52 -8.71 1.98
CA LEU A 215 -10.72 -8.68 2.80
C LEU A 215 -11.94 -8.86 1.89
N GLY A 216 -12.45 -10.09 1.86
CA GLY A 216 -13.55 -10.50 1.02
C GLY A 216 -14.89 -10.48 1.76
N CYS A 217 -15.96 -10.08 1.09
CA CYS A 217 -17.34 -10.33 1.55
C CYS A 217 -18.07 -11.30 0.62
N GLU A 218 -18.78 -12.27 1.18
CA GLU A 218 -19.66 -13.14 0.39
C GLU A 218 -20.84 -12.32 -0.15
N PRO A 219 -21.04 -12.24 -1.48
CA PRO A 219 -22.15 -11.51 -2.07
C PRO A 219 -23.45 -12.34 -2.05
N SER A 220 -24.59 -11.68 -1.91
CA SER A 220 -25.92 -12.28 -2.09
C SER A 220 -26.38 -12.24 -3.56
N VAL A 221 -26.10 -11.13 -4.24
CA VAL A 221 -26.48 -10.87 -5.62
C VAL A 221 -25.22 -10.75 -6.46
N ARG A 222 -25.10 -11.58 -7.48
CA ARG A 222 -23.98 -11.56 -8.42
C ARG A 222 -24.51 -11.27 -9.81
N MET A 223 -24.00 -10.20 -10.40
CA MET A 223 -24.24 -9.88 -11.80
C MET A 223 -23.12 -10.49 -12.64
N ARG A 224 -23.41 -10.82 -13.90
CA ARG A 224 -22.42 -11.31 -14.87
C ARG A 224 -22.09 -10.29 -15.95
N GLY A 225 -22.89 -9.24 -16.05
CA GLY A 225 -22.75 -8.15 -17.02
C GLY A 225 -23.43 -8.43 -18.37
N ASP A 226 -24.06 -9.60 -18.53
CA ASP A 226 -24.92 -9.94 -19.66
C ASP A 226 -26.41 -9.66 -19.36
N GLU A 227 -26.74 -9.31 -18.11
CA GLU A 227 -28.07 -8.89 -17.72
C GLU A 227 -28.45 -7.54 -18.38
N PRO A 228 -29.71 -7.37 -18.79
CA PRO A 228 -30.16 -6.16 -19.49
C PRO A 228 -30.23 -4.92 -18.59
N ASP A 229 -30.41 -5.12 -17.27
CA ASP A 229 -30.57 -4.05 -16.28
C ASP A 229 -29.42 -4.06 -15.29
N VAL A 230 -28.88 -2.88 -14.98
CA VAL A 230 -27.93 -2.69 -13.88
C VAL A 230 -28.66 -2.69 -12.54
N VAL A 231 -28.10 -3.38 -11.55
CA VAL A 231 -28.58 -3.33 -10.17
C VAL A 231 -27.61 -2.48 -9.39
N VAL A 232 -28.09 -1.33 -8.90
CA VAL A 232 -27.26 -0.40 -8.12
C VAL A 232 -27.52 -0.61 -6.64
N GLY A 233 -26.43 -0.69 -5.89
CA GLY A 233 -26.44 -0.77 -4.43
C GLY A 233 -26.41 -2.20 -3.89
N LEU A 234 -26.09 -2.27 -2.60
CA LEU A 234 -25.89 -3.53 -1.89
C LEU A 234 -27.21 -4.18 -1.47
N SER A 235 -27.23 -5.50 -1.50
CA SER A 235 -28.22 -6.31 -0.78
C SER A 235 -28.12 -6.08 0.73
N ASP A 236 -29.22 -6.32 1.45
CA ASP A 236 -29.27 -6.15 2.91
C ASP A 236 -28.14 -6.85 3.68
N PRO A 237 -27.81 -8.14 3.42
CA PRO A 237 -26.72 -8.80 4.14
C PRO A 237 -25.35 -8.18 3.86
N VAL A 238 -25.06 -7.78 2.61
CA VAL A 238 -23.77 -7.17 2.26
C VAL A 238 -23.68 -5.73 2.78
N ARG A 239 -24.79 -4.99 2.76
CA ARG A 239 -24.90 -3.67 3.39
C ARG A 239 -24.61 -3.74 4.89
N ALA A 240 -25.14 -4.75 5.58
CA ALA A 240 -24.87 -4.97 7.00
C ALA A 240 -23.41 -5.36 7.28
N ALA A 241 -22.71 -5.93 6.30
CA ALA A 241 -21.31 -6.32 6.39
C ALA A 241 -20.32 -5.16 6.29
N VAL A 242 -20.70 -4.04 5.65
CA VAL A 242 -19.84 -2.86 5.47
C VAL A 242 -19.24 -2.32 6.77
N PRO A 243 -20.02 -2.01 7.84
CA PRO A 243 -19.45 -1.53 9.10
C PRO A 243 -18.54 -2.58 9.76
N VAL A 244 -18.89 -3.87 9.66
CA VAL A 244 -18.09 -4.98 10.20
C VAL A 244 -16.71 -5.04 9.53
N ALA A 245 -16.68 -4.86 8.20
CA ALA A 245 -15.45 -4.83 7.43
C ALA A 245 -14.58 -3.62 7.77
N ALA A 246 -15.18 -2.44 7.95
CA ALA A 246 -14.46 -1.23 8.35
C ALA A 246 -13.81 -1.39 9.75
N ASP A 247 -14.53 -1.95 10.73
CA ASP A 247 -13.98 -2.21 12.06
C ASP A 247 -12.84 -3.26 12.03
N MET A 248 -12.97 -4.26 11.17
CA MET A 248 -11.93 -5.27 10.94
C MET A 248 -10.68 -4.64 10.31
N LEU A 249 -10.84 -3.74 9.34
CA LEU A 249 -9.73 -3.01 8.70
C LEU A 249 -9.00 -2.11 9.69
N GLU A 250 -9.73 -1.37 10.53
CA GLU A 250 -9.14 -0.52 11.56
C GLU A 250 -8.28 -1.34 12.53
N SER A 251 -8.82 -2.46 13.00
CA SER A 251 -8.09 -3.39 13.86
C SER A 251 -6.86 -3.98 13.15
N LEU A 252 -7.04 -4.48 11.92
CA LEU A 252 -5.99 -5.13 11.14
C LEU A 252 -4.85 -4.16 10.80
N THR A 253 -5.17 -2.96 10.32
CA THR A 253 -4.17 -1.94 10.00
C THR A 253 -3.38 -1.52 11.24
N GLY A 254 -4.03 -1.34 12.40
CA GLY A 254 -3.35 -1.07 13.65
C GLY A 254 -2.40 -2.18 14.13
N GLU A 255 -2.65 -3.43 13.76
CA GLU A 255 -1.72 -4.54 13.99
C GLU A 255 -0.57 -4.56 13.00
N LEU A 256 -0.86 -4.38 11.71
CA LEU A 256 0.12 -4.40 10.63
C LEU A 256 1.08 -3.19 10.67
N LEU A 257 0.64 -2.05 11.19
CA LEU A 257 1.53 -0.90 11.46
C LEU A 257 2.57 -1.22 12.54
N ARG A 258 2.29 -2.18 13.44
CA ARG A 258 3.26 -2.64 14.44
C ARG A 258 4.17 -3.73 13.89
N ASP A 259 3.62 -4.62 13.06
CA ASP A 259 4.34 -5.71 12.43
C ASP A 259 3.71 -6.08 11.06
N PRO A 260 4.29 -5.61 9.95
CA PRO A 260 3.80 -5.90 8.59
C PRO A 260 3.83 -7.38 8.22
N HIS A 261 4.74 -8.14 8.86
CA HIS A 261 4.99 -9.54 8.57
C HIS A 261 4.25 -10.48 9.52
N ARG A 262 3.38 -9.94 10.38
CA ARG A 262 2.62 -10.72 11.35
C ARG A 262 1.87 -11.86 10.69
N ASP A 263 2.01 -13.05 11.27
CA ASP A 263 1.22 -14.22 10.91
C ASP A 263 -0.23 -14.05 11.41
N LEU A 264 -1.16 -13.92 10.46
CA LEU A 264 -2.57 -13.66 10.71
C LEU A 264 -3.38 -14.95 10.94
N SER A 265 -2.76 -16.13 10.78
CA SER A 265 -3.38 -17.42 11.12
C SER A 265 -3.41 -17.68 12.64
N ARG A 266 -2.60 -16.93 13.41
CA ARG A 266 -2.54 -17.01 14.86
C ARG A 266 -3.39 -15.92 15.51
N PRO A 267 -4.24 -16.26 16.50
CA PRO A 267 -5.01 -15.27 17.22
C PRO A 267 -4.08 -14.26 17.91
N ALA A 268 -4.52 -13.00 17.98
CA ALA A 268 -3.79 -11.95 18.70
C ALA A 268 -3.52 -12.41 20.13
N VAL A 269 -2.25 -12.44 20.54
CA VAL A 269 -1.88 -12.70 21.93
C VAL A 269 -2.43 -11.55 22.76
N GLY A 270 -3.47 -11.84 23.56
CA GLY A 270 -4.18 -10.86 24.37
C GLY A 270 -3.26 -10.09 25.31
N ARG A 271 -3.55 -8.79 25.46
CA ARG A 271 -3.07 -7.98 26.58
C ARG A 271 -3.97 -8.16 27.80
#